data_AF-A0A2P4YF08-F1
#
_entry.id   AF-A0A2P4YF08-F1
#
_cell.length_a   1.000
_cell.length_b   1.000
_cell.length_c   1.000
_cell.angle_alpha   90.00
_cell.angle_beta   90.00
_cell.angle_gamma   90.00
#
_symmetry.space_group_name_H-M   'P 1'
#
loop_
_entity.id
_entity.type
_entity.pdbx_description
1 polymer ?
#
loop_
_entity_poly.entity_id
_entity_poly.type
_entity_poly.pdbx_seq_one_letter_code
_entity_poly.pdbx_strand_id
1 'polypeptide(L)'
;MRLHRNVLVLVIVMLAIANALSSTTGATTSSENALSFQKNGHITRFLRSNHLDKDDTNEERAATMNFAGFLRDSTETRQWLQFWFNKGESVTNVAAKLKVYNLPQNTAISHENWNALVKYMRMTVEGKAGKKYAKFGTGYQTEKKTKEMLMKWILADDSIESVAKTLKVLDLTEHQLKVHRNYNAFMTFLTWRKEWQHMRATNFGIA
;
A
#
# COMPACT_ATOMS: atom_id res chain seq x y z
N MET A 1 31.43 -38.05 -14.54
CA MET A 1 30.74 -37.54 -15.75
C MET A 1 29.83 -36.38 -15.30
N ARG A 2 30.17 -35.14 -15.71
CA ARG A 2 29.39 -33.87 -15.73
C ARG A 2 28.48 -33.56 -14.51
N LEU A 3 28.79 -32.70 -13.54
CA LEU A 3 29.28 -31.29 -13.49
C LEU A 3 28.22 -30.24 -13.88
N HIS A 4 27.51 -29.71 -12.88
CA HIS A 4 26.86 -28.39 -12.82
C HIS A 4 26.91 -27.96 -11.33
N ARG A 5 27.85 -27.16 -10.82
CA ARG A 5 28.05 -25.69 -10.94
C ARG A 5 26.76 -24.86 -10.85
N ASN A 6 26.64 -24.08 -9.78
CA ASN A 6 26.34 -22.62 -9.71
C ASN A 6 26.09 -22.23 -8.23
N VAL A 7 27.11 -21.80 -7.48
CA VAL A 7 27.59 -20.41 -7.30
C VAL A 7 26.57 -19.47 -6.62
N LEU A 8 26.73 -19.35 -5.30
CA LEU A 8 26.79 -18.14 -4.47
C LEU A 8 26.22 -16.82 -5.03
N VAL A 9 25.21 -16.26 -4.36
CA VAL A 9 25.10 -14.79 -4.19
C VAL A 9 24.67 -14.49 -2.76
N LEU A 10 25.67 -14.20 -1.92
CA LEU A 10 25.52 -13.44 -0.68
C LEU A 10 25.03 -12.04 -1.06
N VAL A 11 23.96 -11.54 -0.46
CA VAL A 11 23.67 -10.10 -0.47
C VAL A 11 23.87 -9.55 0.94
N ILE A 12 25.05 -8.96 1.13
CA ILE A 12 25.37 -8.05 2.23
C ILE A 12 24.77 -6.69 1.87
N VAL A 13 23.97 -6.10 2.75
CA VAL A 13 23.80 -4.63 2.80
C VAL A 13 23.96 -4.19 4.25
N MET A 14 25.04 -3.45 4.50
CA MET A 14 25.43 -2.82 5.76
C MET A 14 24.67 -1.51 6.04
N LEU A 15 24.41 -1.28 7.34
CA LEU A 15 24.52 -0.04 8.17
C LEU A 15 25.06 1.24 7.48
N ALA A 16 24.78 2.50 7.83
CA ALA A 16 24.26 3.26 8.99
C ALA A 16 23.71 4.61 8.43
N ILE A 17 23.09 5.58 9.12
CA ILE A 17 23.50 6.40 10.28
C ILE A 17 22.24 7.17 10.73
N ALA A 18 21.95 7.17 12.04
CA ALA A 18 21.09 8.19 12.65
C ALA A 18 22.00 9.23 13.31
N ASN A 19 21.99 10.45 12.80
CA ASN A 19 22.63 11.61 13.42
C ASN A 19 21.58 12.68 13.74
N ALA A 20 21.85 13.37 14.84
CA ALA A 20 21.26 14.61 15.35
C ALA A 20 19.94 14.48 16.11
N LEU A 21 19.99 14.70 17.43
CA LEU A 21 19.85 16.07 17.92
C LEU A 21 20.39 16.19 19.36
N SER A 22 21.51 16.90 19.51
CA SER A 22 21.88 17.51 20.78
C SER A 22 21.02 18.77 20.95
N SER A 23 20.17 18.82 21.97
CA SER A 23 19.62 20.06 22.49
C SER A 23 19.95 20.14 23.97
N THR A 24 21.02 20.89 24.23
CA THR A 24 21.36 21.51 25.50
C THR A 24 20.16 22.24 26.10
N THR A 25 19.71 21.79 27.27
CA THR A 25 18.86 22.55 28.18
C THR A 25 19.73 23.14 29.29
N GLY A 26 19.94 24.45 29.20
CA GLY A 26 20.47 25.28 30.28
C GLY A 26 19.31 25.97 31.02
N ALA A 27 19.29 25.77 32.34
CA ALA A 27 18.43 26.35 33.37
C ALA A 27 18.30 27.90 33.31
N THR A 28 17.09 28.45 33.33
CA THR A 28 16.36 29.03 34.50
C THR A 28 16.66 30.52 34.76
N THR A 29 15.65 31.38 34.68
CA THR A 29 15.12 32.19 35.81
C THR A 29 13.94 33.08 35.40
N SER A 30 13.06 33.26 36.39
CA SER A 30 11.73 33.88 36.44
C SER A 30 11.70 35.40 36.23
N SER A 31 10.54 35.95 35.85
CA SER A 31 9.85 37.03 36.59
C SER A 31 8.60 37.53 35.86
N GLU A 32 7.60 37.86 36.66
CA GLU A 32 6.24 38.30 36.38
C GLU A 32 6.15 39.71 35.76
N ASN A 33 5.09 39.98 34.98
CA ASN A 33 4.22 41.15 35.19
C ASN A 33 2.96 41.13 34.32
N ALA A 34 1.89 41.69 34.91
CA ALA A 34 0.49 41.50 34.56
C ALA A 34 -0.10 42.56 33.61
N LEU A 35 -1.25 42.18 33.03
CA LEU A 35 -2.43 43.00 32.66
C LEU A 35 -2.28 44.14 31.62
N SER A 36 -3.00 43.98 30.49
CA SER A 36 -4.11 44.89 30.19
C SER A 36 -5.15 44.26 29.26
N PHE A 37 -6.41 44.48 29.61
CA PHE A 37 -7.62 44.12 28.88
C PHE A 37 -7.94 45.24 27.88
N GLN A 38 -8.26 44.94 26.62
CA GLN A 38 -9.33 45.66 25.93
C GLN A 38 -10.03 44.81 24.87
N LYS A 39 -11.35 44.92 24.93
CA LYS A 39 -12.42 44.10 24.36
C LYS A 39 -12.78 44.60 22.96
N ASN A 40 -13.08 43.69 22.03
CA ASN A 40 -14.28 43.68 21.18
C ASN A 40 -14.02 43.01 19.82
N GLY A 41 -14.77 41.95 19.56
CA GLY A 41 -14.79 41.27 18.27
C GLY A 41 -15.27 39.83 18.41
N HIS A 42 -16.54 39.64 18.76
CA HIS A 42 -17.20 38.34 18.64
C HIS A 42 -17.20 37.91 17.17
N ILE A 43 -16.17 37.19 16.76
CA ILE A 43 -16.22 36.34 15.58
C ILE A 43 -16.59 34.97 16.10
N THR A 44 -17.88 34.65 16.01
CA THR A 44 -18.39 33.30 16.13
C THR A 44 -17.61 32.42 15.15
N ARG A 45 -16.69 31.62 15.69
CA ARG A 45 -15.97 30.59 14.94
C ARG A 45 -16.99 29.51 14.58
N PHE A 46 -17.69 29.71 13.47
CA PHE A 46 -18.41 28.63 12.82
C PHE A 46 -17.38 27.56 12.46
N LEU A 47 -17.48 26.40 13.12
CA LEU A 47 -16.90 25.18 12.61
C LEU A 47 -17.60 24.91 11.27
N ARG A 48 -16.99 25.32 10.16
CA ARG A 48 -17.36 24.76 8.86
C ARG A 48 -17.07 23.27 8.95
N SER A 49 -18.12 22.48 9.13
CA SER A 49 -18.13 21.08 8.72
C SER A 49 -18.03 21.06 7.20
N ASN A 50 -16.82 21.25 6.69
CA ASN A 50 -16.53 20.74 5.36
C ASN A 50 -16.59 19.22 5.53
N HIS A 51 -17.72 18.66 5.09
CA HIS A 51 -17.82 17.29 4.64
C HIS A 51 -16.77 17.11 3.55
N LEU A 52 -15.53 16.90 3.98
CA LEU A 52 -14.52 16.27 3.18
C LEU A 52 -14.81 14.80 3.37
N ASP A 53 -15.51 14.22 2.41
CA ASP A 53 -15.08 12.91 1.94
C ASP A 53 -13.59 13.04 1.64
N LYS A 54 -12.78 12.80 2.67
CA LYS A 54 -11.37 12.53 2.49
C LYS A 54 -11.35 11.21 1.77
N ASP A 55 -11.39 11.28 0.45
CA ASP A 55 -10.78 10.25 -0.34
C ASP A 55 -9.29 10.28 0.07
N ASP A 56 -8.95 9.43 1.04
CA ASP A 56 -7.59 9.18 1.55
C ASP A 56 -6.62 8.69 0.45
N THR A 57 -7.01 8.79 -0.82
CA THR A 57 -6.14 8.72 -1.99
C THR A 57 -5.27 9.96 -2.15
N ASN A 58 -5.64 11.10 -1.58
CA ASN A 58 -5.00 12.39 -1.86
C ASN A 58 -3.83 12.77 -0.91
N GLU A 59 -3.69 12.14 0.27
CA GLU A 59 -2.60 12.47 1.21
C GLU A 59 -1.26 11.75 0.88
N GLU A 60 -1.26 10.87 -0.12
CA GLU A 60 -0.08 10.10 -0.51
C GLU A 60 0.64 10.80 -1.68
N ARG A 61 1.66 11.64 -1.38
CA ARG A 61 2.50 12.39 -2.34
C ARG A 61 2.40 11.86 -3.78
N ALA A 62 1.86 12.68 -4.68
CA ALA A 62 1.62 12.35 -6.08
C ALA A 62 2.94 11.99 -6.79
N ALA A 63 3.28 10.70 -6.81
CA ALA A 63 4.41 10.20 -7.57
C ALA A 63 4.01 10.07 -9.05
N THR A 64 4.79 10.66 -9.93
CA THR A 64 4.73 10.44 -11.38
C THR A 64 5.83 9.47 -11.79
N MET A 65 5.74 8.92 -13.00
CA MET A 65 6.83 8.15 -13.59
C MET A 65 6.88 8.31 -15.11
N ASN A 66 8.08 8.25 -15.66
CA ASN A 66 8.32 7.96 -17.05
C ASN A 66 8.49 6.45 -17.25
N PHE A 67 7.54 5.82 -17.94
CA PHE A 67 7.57 4.39 -18.20
C PHE A 67 7.16 4.10 -19.64
N ALA A 68 7.96 3.27 -20.32
CA ALA A 68 7.82 2.94 -21.74
C ALA A 68 7.82 4.17 -22.67
N GLY A 69 8.55 5.24 -22.30
CA GLY A 69 8.67 6.46 -23.10
C GLY A 69 7.54 7.46 -22.89
N PHE A 70 6.59 7.19 -21.99
CA PHE A 70 5.48 8.08 -21.68
C PHE A 70 5.61 8.58 -20.24
N LEU A 71 5.50 9.91 -20.07
CA LEU A 71 5.30 10.52 -18.76
C LEU A 71 3.87 10.24 -18.31
N ARG A 72 3.75 9.60 -17.15
CA ARG A 72 2.49 9.17 -16.56
C ARG A 72 2.15 10.07 -15.40
N ASP A 73 0.88 10.45 -15.31
CA ASP A 73 0.37 11.19 -14.17
C ASP A 73 0.37 10.33 -12.90
N SER A 74 -0.02 10.93 -11.78
CA SER A 74 -0.03 10.24 -10.49
C SER A 74 -1.04 9.10 -10.40
N THR A 75 -2.15 9.20 -11.14
CA THR A 75 -3.21 8.19 -11.17
C THR A 75 -2.76 6.96 -11.93
N GLU A 76 -2.24 7.14 -13.13
CA GLU A 76 -1.67 6.07 -13.94
C GLU A 76 -0.46 5.44 -13.26
N THR A 77 0.42 6.26 -12.67
CA THR A 77 1.57 5.77 -11.91
C THR A 77 1.11 4.83 -10.80
N ARG A 78 0.11 5.23 -10.02
CA ARG A 78 -0.47 4.38 -8.97
C ARG A 78 -1.03 3.06 -9.53
N GLN A 79 -1.73 3.09 -10.65
CA GLN A 79 -2.31 1.88 -11.26
C GLN A 79 -1.21 0.88 -11.66
N TRP A 80 -0.13 1.36 -12.29
CA TRP A 80 1.02 0.52 -12.65
C TRP A 80 1.76 -0.02 -11.42
N LEU A 81 1.99 0.80 -10.41
CA LEU A 81 2.59 0.35 -9.15
C LEU A 81 1.71 -0.72 -8.48
N GLN A 82 0.39 -0.53 -8.49
CA GLN A 82 -0.57 -1.50 -7.97
C GLN A 82 -0.57 -2.79 -8.78
N PHE A 83 -0.51 -2.69 -10.10
CA PHE A 83 -0.41 -3.84 -11.00
C PHE A 83 0.84 -4.68 -10.71
N TRP A 84 2.01 -4.06 -10.61
CA TRP A 84 3.26 -4.75 -10.27
C TRP A 84 3.20 -5.38 -8.88
N PHE A 85 2.61 -4.67 -7.92
CA PHE A 85 2.41 -5.19 -6.57
C PHE A 85 1.49 -6.42 -6.56
N ASN A 86 0.36 -6.35 -7.27
CA ASN A 86 -0.58 -7.46 -7.40
C ASN A 86 0.03 -8.67 -8.10
N LYS A 87 0.94 -8.45 -9.06
CA LYS A 87 1.72 -9.51 -9.71
C LYS A 87 2.83 -10.10 -8.84
N GLY A 88 3.14 -9.49 -7.68
CA GLY A 88 4.23 -9.93 -6.83
C GLY A 88 5.62 -9.60 -7.38
N GLU A 89 5.75 -8.54 -8.19
CA GLU A 89 7.03 -8.10 -8.73
C GLU A 89 7.99 -7.66 -7.61
N SER A 90 9.27 -8.03 -7.72
CA SER A 90 10.27 -7.63 -6.73
C SER A 90 10.59 -6.13 -6.86
N VAL A 91 11.03 -5.51 -5.75
CA VAL A 91 11.50 -4.11 -5.76
C VAL A 91 12.63 -3.93 -6.76
N THR A 92 13.53 -4.91 -6.88
CA THR A 92 14.64 -4.89 -7.85
C THR A 92 14.14 -4.89 -9.29
N ASN A 93 13.15 -5.72 -9.62
CA ASN A 93 12.54 -5.75 -10.95
C ASN A 93 11.88 -4.42 -11.30
N VAL A 94 11.14 -3.84 -10.35
CA VAL A 94 10.47 -2.54 -10.55
C VAL A 94 11.51 -1.41 -10.68
N ALA A 95 12.59 -1.41 -9.89
CA ALA A 95 13.68 -0.46 -10.04
C ALA A 95 14.32 -0.54 -11.45
N ALA A 96 14.47 -1.75 -12.00
CA ALA A 96 14.98 -1.94 -13.35
C ALA A 96 14.00 -1.41 -14.42
N LYS A 97 12.70 -1.70 -14.30
CA LYS A 97 11.66 -1.15 -15.18
C LYS A 97 11.61 0.39 -15.16
N LEU A 98 11.86 0.98 -13.99
CA LEU A 98 11.92 2.42 -13.77
C LEU A 98 13.27 3.05 -14.12
N LYS A 99 14.26 2.25 -14.57
CA LYS A 99 15.63 2.67 -14.91
C LYS A 99 16.39 3.33 -13.75
N VAL A 100 16.00 3.03 -12.51
CA VAL A 100 16.67 3.50 -11.28
C VAL A 100 17.68 2.45 -10.77
N TYR A 101 17.61 1.22 -11.28
CA TYR A 101 18.48 0.12 -10.88
C TYR A 101 19.95 0.37 -11.27
N ASN A 102 20.88 -0.02 -10.38
CA ASN A 102 22.33 0.13 -10.52
C ASN A 102 22.84 1.56 -10.75
N LEU A 103 22.01 2.59 -10.52
CA LEU A 103 22.49 3.96 -10.47
C LEU A 103 23.24 4.21 -9.16
N PRO A 104 24.32 5.01 -9.18
CA PRO A 104 24.91 5.56 -7.95
C PRO A 104 23.83 6.27 -7.12
N GLN A 105 23.89 6.17 -5.79
CA GLN A 105 22.82 6.63 -4.90
C GLN A 105 22.44 8.11 -5.13
N ASN A 106 23.43 8.98 -5.29
CA ASN A 106 23.24 10.40 -5.59
C ASN A 106 22.50 10.62 -6.92
N THR A 107 22.82 9.83 -7.95
CA THR A 107 22.14 9.87 -9.25
C THR A 107 20.72 9.30 -9.15
N ALA A 108 20.53 8.22 -8.38
CA ALA A 108 19.24 7.57 -8.21
C ALA A 108 18.22 8.49 -7.54
N ILE A 109 18.61 9.20 -6.49
CA ILE A 109 17.72 10.10 -5.73
C ILE A 109 17.21 11.27 -6.60
N SER A 110 18.03 11.74 -7.54
CA SER A 110 17.67 12.80 -8.48
C SER A 110 16.94 12.30 -9.74
N HIS A 111 16.78 10.99 -9.90
CA HIS A 111 16.12 10.41 -11.07
C HIS A 111 14.61 10.70 -11.06
N GLU A 112 14.02 10.99 -12.23
CA GLU A 112 12.59 11.33 -12.37
C GLU A 112 11.65 10.26 -11.76
N ASN A 113 12.03 8.99 -11.89
CA ASN A 113 11.27 7.85 -11.36
C ASN A 113 11.56 7.49 -9.89
N TRP A 114 12.43 8.22 -9.19
CA TRP A 114 12.81 7.91 -7.82
C TRP A 114 11.60 7.82 -6.88
N ASN A 115 10.70 8.81 -6.96
CA ASN A 115 9.52 8.87 -6.11
C ASN A 115 8.55 7.71 -6.38
N ALA A 116 8.42 7.26 -7.62
CA ALA A 116 7.62 6.08 -7.95
C ALA A 116 8.21 4.80 -7.34
N LEU A 117 9.54 4.65 -7.37
CA LEU A 117 10.22 3.52 -6.72
C LEU A 117 10.04 3.54 -5.20
N VAL A 118 10.23 4.71 -4.56
CA VAL A 118 10.02 4.87 -3.11
C VAL A 118 8.58 4.51 -2.71
N LYS A 119 7.59 4.92 -3.53
CA LYS A 119 6.20 4.57 -3.33
C LYS A 119 5.98 3.06 -3.43
N TYR A 120 6.55 2.41 -4.44
CA TYR A 120 6.47 0.94 -4.60
C TYR A 120 7.11 0.18 -3.43
N MET A 121 8.27 0.64 -2.95
CA MET A 121 8.93 0.07 -1.77
C MET A 121 8.03 0.16 -0.53
N ARG A 122 7.40 1.32 -0.31
CA ARG A 122 6.45 1.49 0.80
C ARG A 122 5.27 0.53 0.69
N MET A 123 4.66 0.42 -0.49
CA MET A 123 3.58 -0.54 -0.74
C MET A 123 4.02 -1.98 -0.42
N THR A 124 5.23 -2.35 -0.82
CA THR A 124 5.79 -3.68 -0.55
C THR A 124 6.00 -3.92 0.94
N VAL A 125 6.54 -2.94 1.68
CA VAL A 125 6.76 -3.04 3.13
C VAL A 125 5.43 -3.13 3.88
N GLU A 126 4.47 -2.26 3.57
CA GLU A 126 3.14 -2.27 4.18
C GLU A 126 2.35 -3.55 3.85
N GLY A 127 2.49 -4.03 2.61
CA GLY A 127 1.91 -5.28 2.14
C GLY A 127 2.48 -6.50 2.86
N LYS A 128 3.82 -6.59 2.99
CA LYS A 128 4.49 -7.66 3.75
C LYS A 128 4.15 -7.65 5.24
N ALA A 129 3.94 -6.48 5.82
CA ALA A 129 3.48 -6.35 7.19
C ALA A 129 1.98 -6.71 7.34
N GLY A 130 1.27 -6.98 6.23
CA GLY A 130 -0.15 -7.31 6.21
C GLY A 130 -1.03 -6.17 6.72
N LYS A 131 -0.56 -4.91 6.72
CA LYS A 131 -1.27 -3.77 7.35
C LYS A 131 -2.36 -3.17 6.47
N LYS A 132 -2.15 -3.15 5.14
CA LYS A 132 -3.07 -2.58 4.16
C LYS A 132 -3.32 -3.55 3.01
N TYR A 133 -3.92 -4.70 3.32
CA TYR A 133 -4.11 -5.78 2.36
C TYR A 133 -5.29 -5.54 1.43
N ALA A 134 -6.44 -5.14 1.99
CA ALA A 134 -7.65 -4.81 1.24
C ALA A 134 -8.35 -3.60 1.85
N LYS A 135 -9.19 -2.90 1.09
CA LYS A 135 -10.01 -1.76 1.55
C LYS A 135 -11.49 -2.07 1.33
N PHE A 136 -12.23 -2.29 2.40
CA PHE A 136 -13.68 -2.53 2.38
C PHE A 136 -14.29 -2.21 3.75
N GLY A 137 -15.61 -2.04 3.79
CA GLY A 137 -16.30 -1.55 5.00
C GLY A 137 -15.79 -0.16 5.40
N THR A 138 -15.28 -0.05 6.62
CA THR A 138 -14.82 1.22 7.22
C THR A 138 -13.42 1.66 6.82
N GLY A 139 -12.66 0.87 6.04
CA GLY A 139 -11.32 1.29 5.61
C GLY A 139 -10.38 0.15 5.25
N TYR A 140 -9.08 0.40 5.42
CA TYR A 140 -8.06 -0.62 5.22
C TYR A 140 -8.20 -1.74 6.25
N GLN A 141 -8.09 -2.96 5.76
CA GLN A 141 -8.10 -4.18 6.56
C GLN A 141 -6.74 -4.86 6.47
N THR A 142 -6.35 -5.51 7.56
CA THR A 142 -5.15 -6.33 7.59
C THR A 142 -5.35 -7.60 6.78
N GLU A 143 -4.26 -8.26 6.40
CA GLU A 143 -4.32 -9.56 5.70
C GLU A 143 -5.06 -10.60 6.54
N LYS A 144 -4.72 -10.71 7.83
CA LYS A 144 -5.39 -11.63 8.78
C LYS A 144 -6.90 -11.41 8.80
N LYS A 145 -7.35 -10.18 9.07
CA LYS A 145 -8.77 -9.86 9.15
C LYS A 145 -9.48 -10.06 7.81
N THR A 146 -8.81 -9.73 6.70
CA THR A 146 -9.38 -9.98 5.37
C THR A 146 -9.61 -11.47 5.15
N LYS A 147 -8.58 -12.31 5.38
CA LYS A 147 -8.68 -13.77 5.23
C LYS A 147 -9.74 -14.40 6.12
N GLU A 148 -9.86 -13.95 7.38
CA GLU A 148 -10.95 -14.37 8.27
C GLU A 148 -12.33 -14.07 7.70
N MET A 149 -12.52 -12.87 7.14
CA MET A 149 -13.79 -12.49 6.48
C MET A 149 -14.06 -13.31 5.22
N LEU A 150 -13.04 -13.53 4.37
CA LEU A 150 -13.20 -14.38 3.18
C LEU A 150 -13.65 -15.78 3.56
N MET A 151 -13.04 -16.37 4.60
CA MET A 151 -13.43 -17.70 5.09
C MET A 151 -14.86 -17.70 5.63
N LYS A 152 -15.27 -16.68 6.40
CA LYS A 152 -16.66 -16.56 6.87
C LYS A 152 -17.66 -16.54 5.73
N TRP A 153 -17.41 -15.77 4.67
CA TRP A 153 -18.28 -15.72 3.48
C TRP A 153 -18.32 -17.07 2.75
N ILE A 154 -17.20 -17.79 2.69
CA ILE A 154 -17.16 -19.13 2.08
C ILE A 154 -18.01 -20.12 2.89
N LEU A 155 -17.87 -20.13 4.23
CA LEU A 155 -18.62 -21.01 5.12
C LEU A 155 -20.12 -20.70 5.15
N ALA A 156 -20.49 -19.42 5.01
CA ALA A 156 -21.87 -18.98 4.88
C ALA A 156 -22.48 -19.26 3.51
N ASP A 157 -21.71 -19.82 2.58
CA ASP A 157 -22.09 -20.08 1.19
C ASP A 157 -22.43 -18.82 0.38
N ASP A 158 -21.93 -17.64 0.79
CA ASP A 158 -22.20 -16.36 0.13
C ASP A 158 -21.87 -16.40 -1.37
N SER A 159 -22.65 -15.67 -2.18
CA SER A 159 -22.47 -15.63 -3.63
C SER A 159 -21.20 -14.86 -4.02
N ILE A 160 -20.60 -15.26 -5.15
CA ILE A 160 -19.44 -14.55 -5.73
C ILE A 160 -19.80 -13.08 -6.00
N GLU A 161 -21.02 -12.83 -6.48
CA GLU A 161 -21.54 -11.49 -6.76
C GLU A 161 -21.59 -10.61 -5.49
N SER A 162 -22.11 -11.15 -4.38
CA SER A 162 -22.18 -10.44 -3.09
C SER A 162 -20.80 -10.07 -2.56
N VAL A 163 -19.85 -11.00 -2.64
CA VAL A 163 -18.47 -10.77 -2.21
C VAL A 163 -17.76 -9.79 -3.15
N ALA A 164 -17.95 -9.90 -4.46
CA ALA A 164 -17.41 -8.96 -5.45
C ALA A 164 -17.93 -7.53 -5.21
N LYS A 165 -19.23 -7.38 -4.91
CA LYS A 165 -19.84 -6.11 -4.54
C LYS A 165 -19.23 -5.53 -3.27
N THR A 166 -19.07 -6.36 -2.23
CA THR A 166 -18.46 -5.97 -0.95
C THR A 166 -17.01 -5.50 -1.12
N LEU A 167 -16.25 -6.18 -1.97
CA LEU A 167 -14.88 -5.84 -2.32
C LEU A 167 -14.78 -4.74 -3.39
N LYS A 168 -15.91 -4.19 -3.86
CA LYS A 168 -15.98 -3.14 -4.90
C LYS A 168 -15.26 -3.54 -6.20
N VAL A 169 -15.44 -4.80 -6.62
CA VAL A 169 -14.85 -5.35 -7.85
C VAL A 169 -15.88 -5.89 -8.85
N LEU A 170 -17.18 -5.81 -8.53
CA LEU A 170 -18.24 -6.42 -9.34
C LEU A 170 -18.28 -5.91 -10.79
N ASP A 171 -18.27 -4.59 -10.97
CA ASP A 171 -18.43 -3.96 -12.29
C ASP A 171 -17.10 -3.57 -12.95
N LEU A 172 -15.98 -4.12 -12.48
CA LEU A 172 -14.67 -3.81 -13.02
C LEU A 172 -14.37 -4.67 -14.25
N THR A 173 -13.89 -4.04 -15.31
CA THR A 173 -13.25 -4.76 -16.42
C THR A 173 -12.02 -5.54 -15.94
N GLU A 174 -11.57 -6.53 -16.70
CA GLU A 174 -10.39 -7.33 -16.35
C GLU A 174 -9.15 -6.45 -16.08
N HIS A 175 -8.94 -5.41 -16.89
CA HIS A 175 -7.84 -4.48 -16.71
C HIS A 175 -7.98 -3.68 -15.40
N GLN A 176 -9.16 -3.12 -15.14
CA GLN A 176 -9.43 -2.38 -13.89
C GLN A 176 -9.27 -3.26 -12.66
N LEU A 177 -9.71 -4.52 -12.75
CA LEU A 177 -9.58 -5.51 -11.67
C LEU A 177 -8.11 -5.80 -11.36
N LYS A 178 -7.26 -6.03 -12.36
CA LYS A 178 -5.83 -6.33 -12.16
C LYS A 178 -5.05 -5.20 -11.49
N VAL A 179 -5.50 -3.95 -11.64
CA VAL A 179 -4.90 -2.77 -10.99
C VAL A 179 -5.66 -2.33 -9.74
N HIS A 180 -6.70 -3.07 -9.32
CA HIS A 180 -7.48 -2.73 -8.15
C HIS A 180 -6.79 -3.16 -6.86
N ARG A 181 -6.99 -2.38 -5.78
CA ARG A 181 -6.44 -2.68 -4.44
C ARG A 181 -6.90 -4.05 -3.93
N ASN A 182 -8.15 -4.41 -4.17
CA ASN A 182 -8.76 -5.63 -3.64
C ASN A 182 -8.58 -6.85 -4.55
N TYR A 183 -7.77 -6.75 -5.62
CA TYR A 183 -7.50 -7.85 -6.55
C TYR A 183 -7.08 -9.13 -5.82
N ASN A 184 -6.02 -9.06 -5.02
CA ASN A 184 -5.48 -10.22 -4.31
C ASN A 184 -6.49 -10.85 -3.34
N ALA A 185 -7.30 -10.03 -2.65
CA ALA A 185 -8.36 -10.51 -1.78
C ALA A 185 -9.44 -11.26 -2.56
N PHE A 186 -9.89 -10.72 -3.69
CA PHE A 186 -10.91 -11.35 -4.52
C PHE A 186 -10.40 -12.65 -5.16
N MET A 187 -9.17 -12.66 -5.69
CA MET A 187 -8.56 -13.87 -6.22
C MET A 187 -8.39 -14.95 -5.15
N THR A 188 -8.01 -14.58 -3.92
CA THR A 188 -7.94 -15.51 -2.79
C THR A 188 -9.31 -16.14 -2.50
N PHE A 189 -10.36 -15.33 -2.48
CA PHE A 189 -11.73 -15.80 -2.28
C PHE A 189 -12.16 -16.80 -3.36
N LEU A 190 -11.94 -16.50 -4.63
CA LEU A 190 -12.30 -17.39 -5.73
C LEU A 190 -11.57 -18.74 -5.64
N THR A 191 -10.27 -18.72 -5.33
CA THR A 191 -9.47 -19.94 -5.13
C THR A 191 -10.02 -20.78 -3.99
N TRP A 192 -10.21 -20.19 -2.81
CA TRP A 192 -10.71 -20.91 -1.64
C TRP A 192 -12.15 -21.38 -1.82
N ARG A 193 -13.00 -20.63 -2.53
CA ARG A 193 -14.38 -21.06 -2.84
C ARG A 193 -14.38 -22.32 -3.71
N LYS A 194 -13.49 -22.39 -4.70
CA LYS A 194 -13.33 -23.58 -5.56
C LYS A 194 -12.86 -24.79 -4.74
N GLU A 195 -11.87 -24.60 -3.87
CA GLU A 195 -11.38 -25.65 -2.95
C GLU A 195 -12.49 -26.14 -2.01
N TRP A 196 -13.27 -25.22 -1.43
CA TRP A 196 -14.40 -25.54 -0.57
C TRP A 196 -15.50 -26.34 -1.28
N GLN A 197 -15.86 -25.94 -2.49
CA GLN A 197 -16.84 -26.67 -3.30
C GLN A 197 -16.36 -28.08 -3.63
N HIS A 198 -15.08 -28.24 -3.95
CA HIS A 198 -14.49 -29.56 -4.18
C HIS A 198 -14.53 -30.45 -2.94
N MET A 199 -14.19 -29.91 -1.76
CA MET A 199 -14.30 -30.64 -0.49
C MET A 199 -15.74 -31.05 -0.18
N ARG A 200 -16.72 -30.15 -0.38
CA ARG A 200 -18.14 -30.49 -0.18
C ARG A 200 -18.62 -31.59 -1.12
N ALA A 201 -18.21 -31.55 -2.39
CA ALA A 201 -18.60 -32.54 -3.39
C ALA A 201 -18.01 -33.94 -3.12
N THR A 202 -16.89 -34.02 -2.40
CA THR A 202 -16.18 -35.27 -2.09
C THR A 202 -16.43 -35.78 -0.67
N ASN A 203 -17.45 -35.25 0.04
CA ASN A 203 -17.69 -35.52 1.47
C ASN A 203 -16.41 -35.34 2.31
N PHE A 204 -15.66 -34.27 2.03
CA PHE A 204 -14.38 -33.96 2.66
C PHE A 204 -13.31 -35.05 2.49
N GLY A 205 -13.41 -35.88 1.44
CA GLY A 205 -12.51 -37.00 1.19
C GLY A 205 -12.71 -38.17 2.15
N ILE A 206 -13.84 -38.24 2.85
CA ILE A 206 -14.22 -39.36 3.70
C ILE A 206 -14.92 -40.40 2.80
N ALA A 207 -14.17 -41.44 2.45
CA ALA A 207 -14.69 -42.69 1.86
C ALA A 207 -15.04 -43.67 2.97
#